data_AF-X6LH49-F1
#
_entry.id   AF-X6LH49-F1
#
_cell.length_a   1.000
_cell.length_b   1.000
_cell.length_c   1.000
_cell.angle_alpha   90.00
_cell.angle_beta   90.00
_cell.angle_gamma   90.00
#
_symmetry.space_group_name_H-M   'P 1'
#
loop_
_entity.id
_entity.type
_entity.pdbx_description
1 polymer ?
#
loop_
_entity_poly.entity_id
_entity_poly.type
_entity_poly.pdbx_seq_one_letter_code
_entity_poly.pdbx_strand_id
1 'polypeptide(L)'
;MKRIKKLYAESIEYVSIKLNKKQLDDVFECLNNRQLDKVFSFFVHGLKDTNKWGRESCAKLLGIIATKASIEHFLQLFLTLMNGLKDDNKNIRESCTKSLGVISEKLNEK
;
A
#
# COMPACT_ATOMS: atom_id res chain seq x y z
N MET A 1 17.61 8.55 -12.72
CA MET A 1 16.20 8.37 -12.28
C MET A 1 15.71 6.91 -12.31
N LYS A 2 15.90 6.12 -13.38
CA LYS A 2 15.45 4.71 -13.45
C LYS A 2 16.06 3.76 -12.40
N ARG A 3 17.34 3.95 -12.05
CA ARG A 3 18.08 3.08 -11.11
C ARG A 3 17.58 3.19 -9.66
N ILE A 4 17.20 4.39 -9.23
CA ILE A 4 16.66 4.66 -7.88
C ILE A 4 15.28 4.02 -7.71
N LYS A 5 14.38 4.17 -8.71
CA LYS A 5 13.06 3.52 -8.69
C LYS A 5 13.15 1.99 -8.59
N LYS A 6 14.13 1.38 -9.28
CA LYS A 6 14.39 -0.06 -9.22
C LYS A 6 14.83 -0.53 -7.82
N LEU A 7 15.81 0.15 -7.22
CA LEU A 7 16.28 -0.18 -5.87
C LEU A 7 15.17 -0.03 -4.83
N TYR A 8 14.30 0.98 -4.98
CA TYR A 8 13.15 1.14 -4.10
C TYR A 8 12.13 0.00 -4.28
N ALA A 9 11.79 -0.38 -5.52
CA ALA A 9 10.90 -1.51 -5.76
C ALA A 9 11.44 -2.81 -5.15
N GLU A 10 12.75 -3.06 -5.29
CA GLU A 10 13.42 -4.22 -4.68
C GLU A 10 13.37 -4.17 -3.14
N SER A 11 13.55 -2.99 -2.55
CA SER A 11 13.45 -2.84 -1.08
C SER A 11 12.03 -3.03 -0.56
N ILE A 12 11.00 -2.56 -1.28
CA ILE A 12 9.58 -2.77 -0.95
C ILE A 12 9.22 -4.26 -1.05
N GLU A 13 9.68 -4.92 -2.11
CA GLU A 13 9.47 -6.34 -2.33
C GLU A 13 10.14 -7.16 -1.23
N TYR A 14 11.40 -6.83 -0.90
CA TYR A 14 12.13 -7.45 0.20
C TYR A 14 11.39 -7.30 1.54
N VAL A 15 10.94 -6.09 1.87
CA VAL A 15 10.19 -5.81 3.10
C VAL A 15 8.86 -6.58 3.12
N SER A 16 8.12 -6.63 2.01
CA SER A 16 6.82 -7.29 1.93
C SER A 16 6.90 -8.81 2.01
N ILE A 17 8.01 -9.41 1.57
CA ILE A 17 8.24 -10.85 1.64
C ILE A 17 8.81 -11.28 2.99
N LYS A 18 9.66 -10.45 3.60
CA LYS A 18 10.39 -10.80 4.83
C LYS A 18 9.66 -10.44 6.12
N LEU A 19 8.86 -9.38 6.12
CA LEU A 19 8.15 -8.96 7.31
C LEU A 19 6.72 -9.50 7.33
N ASN A 20 6.30 -9.96 8.50
CA ASN A 20 4.90 -10.32 8.72
C ASN A 20 4.04 -9.08 9.03
N LYS A 21 2.71 -9.25 9.04
CA LYS A 21 1.76 -8.15 9.29
C LYS A 21 2.07 -7.39 10.58
N LYS A 22 2.38 -8.10 11.68
CA LYS A 22 2.68 -7.47 12.98
C LYS A 22 3.95 -6.62 12.92
N GLN A 23 5.02 -7.15 12.31
CA GLN A 23 6.26 -6.40 12.13
C GLN A 23 6.08 -5.16 11.27
N LEU A 24 5.23 -5.23 10.24
CA LEU A 24 4.89 -4.07 9.41
C LEU A 24 4.08 -3.04 10.19
N ASP A 25 3.11 -3.48 10.99
CA ASP A 25 2.36 -2.60 11.90
C ASP A 25 3.31 -1.88 12.87
N ASP A 26 4.22 -2.60 13.52
CA ASP A 26 5.19 -2.03 14.47
C ASP A 26 6.09 -0.97 13.79
N VAL A 27 6.54 -1.24 12.55
CA VAL A 27 7.35 -0.29 11.77
C VAL A 27 6.57 0.97 11.43
N PHE A 28 5.31 0.85 10.98
CA PHE A 28 4.50 2.00 10.62
C PHE A 28 4.03 2.79 11.83
N GLU A 29 3.87 2.15 12.99
CA GLU A 29 3.54 2.82 14.26
C GLU A 29 4.66 3.75 14.75
N CYS A 30 5.91 3.46 14.38
CA CYS A 30 7.05 4.31 14.70
C CYS A 30 7.13 5.59 13.82
N LEU A 31 6.26 5.76 12.82
CA LEU A 31 6.26 6.92 11.93
C LEU A 31 5.29 8.00 12.41
N ASN A 32 5.70 9.28 12.31
CA ASN A 32 4.76 10.38 12.52
C ASN A 32 3.83 10.58 11.31
N ASN A 33 2.74 11.33 11.49
CA ASN A 33 1.73 11.57 10.44
C ASN A 33 2.34 12.06 9.12
N ARG A 34 3.30 12.99 9.17
CA ARG A 34 3.96 13.52 7.97
C ARG A 34 4.79 12.46 7.23
N GLN A 35 5.40 11.52 7.96
CA GLN A 35 6.12 10.40 7.38
C GLN A 35 5.16 9.36 6.81
N LEU A 36 4.08 9.04 7.52
CA LEU A 36 3.03 8.15 7.06
C LEU A 36 2.43 8.64 5.74
N ASP A 37 2.11 9.94 5.62
CA ASP A 37 1.57 10.53 4.39
C ASP A 37 2.51 10.38 3.19
N LYS A 38 3.82 10.52 3.41
CA LYS A 38 4.83 10.33 2.36
C LYS A 38 4.92 8.87 1.91
N VAL A 39 4.97 7.94 2.88
CA VAL A 39 5.03 6.50 2.60
C VAL A 39 3.74 6.05 1.89
N PHE A 40 2.60 6.57 2.34
CA PHE A 40 1.30 6.36 1.74
C PHE A 40 1.27 6.81 0.27
N SER A 41 1.60 8.09 0.01
CA SER A 41 1.64 8.66 -1.35
C SER A 41 2.56 7.87 -2.27
N PHE A 42 3.69 7.41 -1.72
CA PHE A 42 4.64 6.59 -2.44
C PHE A 42 4.05 5.22 -2.87
N PHE A 43 3.36 4.51 -1.99
CA PHE A 43 2.69 3.25 -2.37
C PHE A 43 1.55 3.46 -3.36
N VAL A 44 0.77 4.53 -3.23
CA VAL A 44 -0.26 4.92 -4.21
C VAL A 44 0.36 5.11 -5.60
N HIS A 45 1.52 5.78 -5.68
CA HIS A 45 2.26 5.89 -6.93
C HIS A 45 2.78 4.53 -7.42
N GLY A 46 3.25 3.67 -6.51
CA GLY A 46 3.77 2.34 -6.81
C GLY A 46 2.76 1.38 -7.43
N LEU A 47 1.45 1.59 -7.21
CA LEU A 47 0.40 0.85 -7.92
C LEU A 47 0.37 1.09 -9.44
N LYS A 48 1.03 2.14 -9.93
CA LYS A 48 1.17 2.43 -11.36
C LYS A 48 2.50 1.94 -11.94
N ASP A 49 3.30 1.19 -11.16
CA ASP A 49 4.58 0.68 -11.64
C ASP A 49 4.39 -0.38 -12.73
N THR A 50 5.32 -0.43 -13.68
CA THR A 50 5.38 -1.50 -14.70
C THR A 50 5.66 -2.88 -14.10
N ASN A 51 6.39 -2.95 -12.98
CA ASN A 51 6.71 -4.21 -12.31
C ASN A 51 5.53 -4.71 -11.47
N LYS A 52 4.98 -5.86 -11.84
CA LYS A 52 3.87 -6.52 -11.13
C LYS A 52 4.16 -6.78 -9.64
N TRP A 53 5.40 -7.12 -9.29
CA TRP A 53 5.78 -7.42 -7.90
C TRP A 53 5.79 -6.16 -7.04
N GLY A 54 6.25 -5.04 -7.62
CA GLY A 54 6.18 -3.72 -6.98
C GLY A 54 4.73 -3.29 -6.76
N ARG A 55 3.87 -3.45 -7.77
CA ARG A 55 2.43 -3.16 -7.65
C ARG A 55 1.75 -4.03 -6.58
N GLU A 56 1.98 -5.34 -6.60
CA GLU A 56 1.41 -6.27 -5.61
C GLU A 56 1.85 -5.90 -4.19
N SER A 57 3.13 -5.63 -3.99
CA SER A 57 3.67 -5.22 -2.69
C SER A 57 3.08 -3.90 -2.21
N CYS A 58 2.94 -2.91 -3.10
CA CYS A 58 2.27 -1.65 -2.78
C CYS A 58 0.81 -1.87 -2.39
N ALA A 59 0.07 -2.72 -3.11
CA ALA A 59 -1.32 -3.03 -2.78
C ALA A 59 -1.48 -3.63 -1.38
N LYS A 60 -0.57 -4.54 -0.99
CA LYS A 60 -0.55 -5.15 0.35
C LYS A 60 -0.22 -4.13 1.44
N LEU A 61 0.86 -3.36 1.26
CA LEU A 61 1.31 -2.37 2.26
C LEU A 61 0.31 -1.23 2.45
N LEU A 62 -0.44 -0.86 1.40
CA LEU A 62 -1.51 0.13 1.48
C LEU A 62 -2.62 -0.28 2.46
N GLY A 63 -3.00 -1.56 2.50
CA GLY A 63 -4.02 -2.04 3.45
C GLY A 63 -3.56 -1.92 4.91
N ILE A 64 -2.27 -2.14 5.16
CA ILE A 64 -1.68 -2.04 6.51
C ILE A 64 -1.62 -0.57 6.94
N ILE A 65 -0.97 0.29 6.14
CA ILE A 65 -0.77 1.69 6.49
C ILE A 65 -2.08 2.49 6.55
N ALA A 66 -3.12 2.09 5.80
CA ALA A 66 -4.43 2.74 5.84
C ALA A 66 -5.10 2.68 7.22
N THR A 67 -4.76 1.69 8.04
CA THR A 67 -5.26 1.61 9.43
C THR A 67 -4.62 2.66 10.35
N LYS A 68 -3.51 3.28 9.92
CA LYS A 68 -2.70 4.25 10.67
C LYS A 68 -2.75 5.66 10.08
N ALA A 69 -3.03 5.80 8.78
CA ALA A 69 -3.06 7.08 8.08
C ALA A 69 -4.31 7.92 8.40
N SER A 70 -4.22 9.23 8.20
CA SER A 70 -5.36 10.16 8.38
C SER A 70 -6.46 9.93 7.33
N ILE A 71 -7.70 10.28 7.70
CA ILE A 71 -8.88 10.08 6.83
C ILE A 71 -8.85 10.92 5.55
N GLU A 72 -8.11 12.04 5.55
CA GLU A 72 -8.07 12.96 4.41
C GLU A 72 -7.58 12.32 3.10
N HIS A 73 -6.83 11.21 3.19
CA HIS A 73 -6.34 10.48 2.02
C HIS A 73 -7.24 9.33 1.53
N PHE A 74 -8.36 9.05 2.22
CA PHE A 74 -9.18 7.86 1.97
C PHE A 74 -9.88 7.85 0.61
N LEU A 75 -10.40 8.98 0.12
CA LEU A 75 -11.07 9.04 -1.18
C LEU A 75 -10.10 8.69 -2.32
N GLN A 76 -8.90 9.25 -2.29
CA GLN A 76 -7.86 8.96 -3.28
C GLN A 76 -7.41 7.50 -3.18
N LEU A 77 -7.28 6.96 -1.96
CA LEU A 77 -6.96 5.57 -1.71
C LEU A 77 -7.99 4.63 -2.33
N PHE A 78 -9.26 4.88 -2.02
CA PHE A 78 -10.38 4.05 -2.42
C PHE A 78 -10.47 3.99 -3.95
N LEU A 79 -10.42 5.15 -4.62
CA LEU A 79 -10.38 5.22 -6.09
C LEU A 79 -9.17 4.49 -6.68
N THR A 80 -8.00 4.63 -6.07
CA THR A 80 -6.78 3.99 -6.58
C THR A 80 -6.84 2.47 -6.43
N LEU A 81 -7.30 1.96 -5.29
CA LEU A 81 -7.46 0.52 -5.07
C LEU A 81 -8.56 -0.07 -5.95
N MET A 82 -9.68 0.65 -6.15
CA MET A 82 -10.70 0.25 -7.13
C MET A 82 -10.13 0.17 -8.55
N ASN A 83 -9.23 1.07 -8.93
CA ASN A 83 -8.54 0.95 -10.21
C ASN A 83 -7.60 -0.27 -10.25
N GLY A 84 -6.95 -0.60 -9.12
CA GLY A 84 -6.14 -1.82 -8.97
C GLY A 84 -6.94 -3.12 -9.12
N LEU A 85 -8.26 -3.11 -8.91
CA LEU A 85 -9.13 -4.26 -9.20
C LEU A 85 -9.23 -4.58 -10.71
N LYS A 86 -8.81 -3.64 -11.57
CA LYS A 86 -8.74 -3.82 -13.03
C LYS A 86 -7.36 -4.27 -13.51
N ASP A 87 -6.41 -4.50 -12.60
CA ASP A 87 -5.06 -4.96 -12.99
C ASP A 87 -5.12 -6.35 -13.63
N ASP A 88 -4.30 -6.57 -14.65
CA ASP A 88 -4.22 -7.85 -15.37
C ASP A 88 -3.75 -9.00 -14.45
N ASN A 89 -2.99 -8.69 -13.39
CA ASN A 89 -2.50 -9.69 -12.45
C ASN A 89 -3.50 -10.00 -11.33
N LYS A 90 -3.87 -11.28 -11.19
CA LYS A 90 -4.78 -11.78 -10.16
C LYS A 90 -4.34 -11.44 -8.73
N ASN A 91 -3.05 -11.56 -8.41
CA ASN A 91 -2.53 -11.30 -7.06
C ASN A 91 -2.69 -9.83 -6.66
N ILE A 92 -2.56 -8.93 -7.64
CA ILE A 92 -2.76 -7.49 -7.42
C ILE A 92 -4.23 -7.23 -7.14
N ARG A 93 -5.13 -7.78 -7.96
CA ARG A 93 -6.58 -7.67 -7.72
C ARG A 93 -6.97 -8.17 -6.33
N GLU A 94 -6.48 -9.34 -5.94
CA GLU A 94 -6.74 -9.92 -4.61
C GLU A 94 -6.19 -9.04 -3.48
N SER A 95 -4.98 -8.51 -3.64
CA SER A 95 -4.38 -7.60 -2.66
C SER A 95 -5.18 -6.30 -2.53
N CYS A 96 -5.64 -5.73 -3.65
CA CYS A 96 -6.51 -4.56 -3.64
C CYS A 96 -7.87 -4.84 -2.97
N THR A 97 -8.50 -5.99 -3.23
CA THR A 97 -9.75 -6.40 -2.56
C THR A 97 -9.56 -6.51 -1.05
N LYS A 98 -8.48 -7.15 -0.59
CA LYS A 98 -8.18 -7.28 0.85
C LYS A 98 -7.97 -5.91 1.50
N SER A 99 -7.18 -5.04 0.87
CA SER A 99 -6.92 -3.69 1.38
C SER A 99 -8.19 -2.84 1.42
N LEU A 100 -9.06 -2.95 0.41
CA LEU A 100 -10.38 -2.29 0.43
C LEU A 100 -11.25 -2.78 1.59
N GLY A 101 -11.26 -4.08 1.89
CA GLY A 101 -11.99 -4.63 3.04
C GLY A 101 -11.54 -4.01 4.37
N VAL A 102 -10.23 -3.94 4.61
CA VAL A 102 -9.64 -3.32 5.81
C VAL A 102 -10.02 -1.84 5.93
N ILE A 103 -9.99 -1.12 4.82
CA ILE A 103 -10.38 0.30 4.75
C ILE A 103 -11.87 0.48 5.07
N SER A 104 -12.73 -0.38 4.52
CA SER A 104 -14.18 -0.35 4.76
C SER A 104 -14.52 -0.64 6.22
N GLU A 105 -13.88 -1.63 6.85
CA GLU A 105 -14.02 -1.90 8.28
C GLU A 105 -13.63 -0.68 9.10
N LYS A 106 -12.50 -0.03 8.77
CA LYS A 106 -12.03 1.14 9.50
C LYS A 106 -12.99 2.34 9.38
N LEU A 107 -13.62 2.52 8.23
CA LEU A 107 -14.60 3.58 8.01
C LEU A 107 -15.91 3.33 8.77
N ASN A 108 -16.27 2.07 9.01
CA ASN A 108 -17.49 1.71 9.74
C ASN A 108 -17.33 1.80 11.28
N GLU A 109 -16.09 1.91 11.77
CA GLU A 109 -15.79 2.14 13.19
C GLU A 109 -15.91 3.61 13.63
N LYS A 110 -16.15 4.54 12.70
CA LYS A 110 -16.33 5.97 12.96
C LYS A 110 -17.76 6.42 12.71
#